data_AF-A0A556QV26-F1
#
_entry.id   AF-A0A556QV26-F1
#
_cell.length_a   1.000
_cell.length_b   1.000
_cell.length_c   1.000
_cell.angle_alpha   90.00
_cell.angle_beta   90.00
_cell.angle_gamma   90.00
#
_symmetry.space_group_name_H-M   'P 1'
#
loop_
_entity.id
_entity.type
_entity.pdbx_description
1 polymer ?
#
loop_
_entity_poly.entity_id
_entity_poly.type
_entity_poly.pdbx_seq_one_letter_code
_entity_poly.pdbx_strand_id
1 'polypeptide(L)'
;MIGLPTVNNTLSDLIRALQKLGSNYASQPIVLIDEYDSPLISCEKDHYEEILSVLSSFFKVLKGSQKDCKFIFVTGVTKFHLSGLTSGANSANDISLHEDYAEMLGYTEEDIDILFLSKDIIVNPVLEKLNRKKIQEEKYTFSQLK
;
A
#
# COMPACT_ATOMS: atom_id res chain seq x y z
N MET A 1 -26.09 -29.07 -7.32
CA MET A 1 -26.14 -28.07 -6.24
C MET A 1 -24.76 -27.47 -6.10
N ILE A 2 -24.57 -26.25 -6.58
CA ILE A 2 -23.34 -25.49 -6.35
C ILE A 2 -23.55 -24.84 -4.97
N GLY A 3 -22.79 -25.28 -3.98
CA GLY A 3 -22.89 -24.77 -2.61
C GLY A 3 -22.61 -23.27 -2.55
N LEU A 4 -23.09 -22.60 -1.49
CA LEU A 4 -22.81 -21.17 -1.28
C LEU A 4 -21.31 -20.91 -1.44
N PRO A 5 -20.91 -19.92 -2.27
CA PRO A 5 -19.51 -19.59 -2.45
C PRO A 5 -18.98 -19.02 -1.13
N THR A 6 -18.26 -19.82 -0.37
CA THR A 6 -17.33 -19.31 0.62
C THR A 6 -16.23 -18.57 -0.14
N VAL A 7 -15.99 -17.30 0.23
CA VAL A 7 -15.02 -16.37 -0.39
C VAL A 7 -13.67 -17.02 -0.71
N ASN A 8 -13.28 -18.04 0.07
CA ASN A 8 -12.02 -18.76 -0.05
C ASN A 8 -11.81 -19.51 -1.38
N ASN A 9 -12.87 -20.02 -2.01
CA ASN A 9 -12.71 -20.76 -3.28
C ASN A 9 -12.83 -19.84 -4.50
N THR A 10 -13.66 -18.79 -4.41
CA THR A 10 -13.98 -17.92 -5.56
C THR A 10 -12.76 -17.20 -6.13
N LEU A 11 -11.87 -16.66 -5.28
CA LEU A 11 -10.67 -15.95 -5.74
C LEU A 11 -9.68 -16.91 -6.43
N SER A 12 -9.45 -18.08 -5.84
CA SER A 12 -8.56 -19.09 -6.42
C SER A 12 -9.10 -19.61 -7.75
N ASP A 13 -10.40 -19.85 -7.84
CA ASP A 13 -11.07 -20.29 -9.06
C ASP A 13 -11.06 -19.20 -10.13
N LEU A 14 -11.23 -17.93 -9.76
CA LEU A 14 -11.08 -16.80 -10.66
C LEU A 14 -9.66 -16.74 -11.23
N ILE A 15 -8.63 -16.80 -10.39
CA ILE A 15 -7.22 -16.79 -10.84
C ILE A 15 -6.99 -17.93 -11.84
N ARG A 16 -7.41 -19.15 -11.51
CA ARG A 16 -7.30 -20.31 -12.40
C ARG A 16 -8.09 -20.17 -13.71
N ALA A 17 -9.25 -19.52 -13.68
CA ALA A 17 -10.02 -19.23 -14.87
C ALA A 17 -9.28 -18.23 -15.78
N LEU A 18 -8.66 -17.20 -15.19
CA LEU A 18 -7.86 -16.21 -15.94
C LEU A 18 -6.64 -16.87 -16.62
N GLN A 19 -6.01 -17.86 -15.99
CA GLN A 19 -4.90 -18.61 -16.60
C GLN A 19 -5.31 -19.37 -17.87
N LYS A 20 -6.60 -19.71 -18.00
CA LYS A 20 -7.17 -20.46 -19.13
C LYS A 20 -7.72 -19.55 -20.22
N LEU A 21 -7.56 -18.24 -20.10
CA LEU A 21 -7.87 -17.33 -21.20
C LEU A 21 -7.05 -17.74 -22.43
N GLY A 22 -7.68 -17.67 -23.61
CA GLY A 22 -7.11 -18.18 -24.86
C GLY A 22 -5.78 -17.50 -25.24
N SER A 23 -5.21 -17.92 -26.37
CA SER A 23 -3.85 -17.54 -26.83
C SER A 23 -3.53 -16.04 -26.92
N ASN A 24 -4.53 -15.17 -26.83
CA ASN A 24 -4.36 -13.71 -26.88
C ASN A 24 -4.02 -13.10 -25.51
N TYR A 25 -4.02 -13.89 -24.43
CA TYR A 25 -3.74 -13.42 -23.07
C TYR A 25 -2.56 -14.19 -22.46
N ALA A 26 -1.85 -13.52 -21.56
CA ALA A 26 -0.84 -14.17 -20.75
C ALA A 26 -1.48 -15.17 -19.78
N SER A 27 -0.87 -16.34 -19.61
CA SER A 27 -1.37 -17.43 -18.76
C SER A 27 -1.19 -17.17 -17.26
N GLN A 28 -0.49 -16.11 -16.87
CA GLN A 28 -0.27 -15.74 -15.47
C GLN A 28 -0.77 -14.30 -15.23
N PRO A 29 -1.89 -14.11 -14.51
CA PRO A 29 -2.41 -12.79 -14.22
C PRO A 29 -1.48 -12.01 -13.27
N ILE A 30 -1.57 -10.68 -13.36
CA ILE A 30 -1.00 -9.74 -12.39
C ILE A 30 -2.14 -9.30 -11.48
N VAL A 31 -1.93 -9.36 -10.17
CA VAL A 31 -2.90 -8.89 -9.18
C VAL A 31 -2.38 -7.60 -8.55
N LEU A 32 -3.14 -6.51 -8.69
CA LEU A 32 -2.87 -5.23 -8.05
C LEU A 32 -3.99 -4.95 -7.05
N ILE A 33 -3.63 -4.67 -5.80
CA ILE A 33 -4.57 -4.34 -4.73
C ILE A 33 -4.16 -2.99 -4.17
N ASP A 34 -4.98 -1.98 -4.40
CA ASP A 34 -4.77 -0.66 -3.83
C ASP A 34 -5.53 -0.50 -2.52
N GLU A 35 -5.01 0.36 -1.65
CA GLU A 35 -5.55 0.70 -0.34
C GLU A 35 -6.02 -0.53 0.47
N TYR A 36 -5.16 -1.55 0.56
CA TYR A 36 -5.51 -2.80 1.26
C TYR A 36 -5.88 -2.60 2.73
N ASP A 37 -5.45 -1.47 3.28
CA ASP A 37 -5.60 -1.05 4.65
C ASP A 37 -6.84 -0.21 4.92
N SER A 38 -7.51 0.28 3.88
CA SER A 38 -8.70 1.13 3.98
C SER A 38 -9.77 0.55 4.91
N PRO A 39 -10.15 -0.75 4.84
CA PRO A 39 -11.17 -1.30 5.74
C PRO A 39 -10.80 -1.26 7.23
N LEU A 40 -9.52 -1.40 7.58
CA LEU A 40 -9.07 -1.31 8.98
C LEU A 40 -8.91 0.13 9.45
N ILE A 41 -8.59 1.05 8.54
CA ILE A 41 -8.51 2.48 8.86
C ILE A 41 -9.91 3.05 9.11
N SER A 42 -10.90 2.63 8.35
CA SER A 42 -12.26 3.19 8.41
C SER A 42 -13.19 2.53 9.43
N CYS A 43 -12.77 1.44 10.09
CA CYS A 43 -13.67 0.69 10.96
C CYS A 43 -13.78 1.25 12.37
N GLU A 44 -14.95 1.03 13.00
CA GLU A 44 -15.09 1.23 14.44
C GLU A 44 -14.30 0.18 15.22
N LYS A 45 -13.83 0.55 16.42
CA LYS A 45 -12.95 -0.30 17.24
C LYS A 45 -13.53 -1.69 17.52
N ASP A 46 -14.85 -1.78 17.70
CA ASP A 46 -15.54 -3.03 18.03
C ASP A 46 -15.55 -4.02 16.85
N HIS A 47 -15.32 -3.55 15.62
CA HIS A 47 -15.27 -4.38 14.41
C HIS A 47 -13.84 -4.70 13.94
N TYR A 48 -12.81 -4.15 14.59
CA TYR A 48 -11.43 -4.26 14.13
C TYR A 48 -10.98 -5.72 13.97
N GLU A 49 -11.22 -6.56 14.98
CA GLU A 49 -10.82 -7.98 14.97
C GLU A 49 -11.57 -8.80 13.91
N GLU A 50 -12.85 -8.50 13.68
CA GLU A 50 -13.66 -9.16 12.65
C GLU A 50 -13.12 -8.84 11.25
N ILE A 51 -12.87 -7.56 10.97
CA ILE A 51 -12.35 -7.11 9.69
C ILE A 51 -10.93 -7.65 9.47
N LEU A 52 -10.08 -7.62 10.50
CA LEU A 52 -8.73 -8.18 10.44
C LEU A 52 -8.77 -9.68 10.12
N SER A 53 -9.71 -10.43 10.68
CA SER A 53 -9.91 -11.85 10.39
C SER A 53 -10.32 -12.11 8.94
N VAL A 54 -11.23 -11.30 8.40
CA VAL A 54 -11.65 -11.37 6.98
C VAL A 54 -10.48 -11.06 6.06
N LEU A 55 -9.76 -9.96 6.29
CA LEU A 55 -8.59 -9.59 5.48
C LEU A 55 -7.48 -10.66 5.55
N SER A 56 -7.20 -11.18 6.74
CA SER A 56 -6.21 -12.26 6.92
C SER A 56 -6.59 -13.52 6.14
N SER A 57 -7.88 -13.88 6.11
CA SER A 57 -8.37 -15.01 5.33
C SER A 57 -8.24 -14.77 3.83
N PHE A 58 -8.60 -13.57 3.35
CA PHE A 58 -8.45 -13.17 1.95
C PHE A 58 -6.99 -13.24 1.49
N PHE A 59 -6.07 -12.62 2.24
CA PHE A 59 -4.65 -12.61 1.88
C PHE A 59 -4.00 -13.99 2.00
N LYS A 60 -4.51 -14.88 2.85
CA LYS A 60 -4.04 -16.27 2.93
C LYS A 60 -4.37 -17.05 1.65
N VAL A 61 -5.57 -16.86 1.10
CA VAL A 61 -5.99 -17.46 -0.18
C VAL A 61 -5.16 -16.91 -1.33
N LEU A 62 -4.93 -15.60 -1.35
CA LEU A 62 -4.10 -14.94 -2.34
C LEU A 62 -2.65 -15.43 -2.31
N LYS A 63 -2.05 -15.55 -1.12
CA LYS A 63 -0.72 -16.15 -0.92
C LYS A 63 -0.66 -17.60 -1.42
N GLY A 64 -1.71 -18.39 -1.18
CA GLY A 64 -1.83 -19.76 -1.70
C GLY A 64 -1.85 -19.84 -3.23
N SER A 65 -2.34 -18.78 -3.89
CA SER A 65 -2.44 -18.67 -5.35
C SER A 65 -1.24 -17.95 -5.99
N GLN A 66 -0.20 -17.62 -5.23
CA GLN A 66 0.95 -16.84 -5.72
C GLN A 66 1.64 -17.48 -6.93
N LYS A 67 1.77 -18.82 -6.95
CA LYS A 67 2.40 -19.56 -8.06
C LYS A 67 1.62 -19.45 -9.37
N ASP A 68 0.32 -19.17 -9.27
CA ASP A 68 -0.57 -19.03 -10.40
C ASP A 68 -0.54 -17.62 -11.00
N CYS A 69 0.04 -16.66 -10.28
CA CYS A 69 0.17 -15.25 -10.68
C CYS A 69 1.60 -14.95 -11.17
N LYS A 70 1.75 -13.94 -12.03
CA LYS A 70 3.07 -13.44 -12.41
C LYS A 70 3.72 -12.68 -11.26
N PHE A 71 2.95 -11.81 -10.62
CA PHE A 71 3.24 -11.23 -9.30
C PHE A 71 1.94 -10.69 -8.69
N ILE A 72 1.98 -10.46 -7.39
CA ILE A 72 0.92 -9.82 -6.61
C ILE A 72 1.55 -8.57 -5.99
N PHE A 73 0.94 -7.42 -6.20
CA PHE A 73 1.39 -6.13 -5.69
C PHE A 73 0.28 -5.46 -4.90
N VAL A 74 0.64 -4.95 -3.72
CA VAL A 74 -0.32 -4.41 -2.76
C VAL A 74 0.20 -3.05 -2.28
N THR A 75 -0.66 -2.05 -2.29
CA THR A 75 -0.38 -0.68 -1.83
C THR A 75 -1.34 -0.27 -0.73
N GLY A 76 -0.89 0.63 0.15
CA GLY A 76 -1.65 1.16 1.28
C GLY A 76 -0.85 2.24 2.02
N VAL A 77 -1.49 2.89 2.98
CA VAL A 77 -0.88 3.99 3.77
C VAL A 77 -0.24 3.47 5.07
N THR A 78 -0.88 2.48 5.68
CA THR A 78 -0.56 1.93 6.99
C THR A 78 -0.09 0.48 6.84
N LYS A 79 0.98 0.17 7.58
CA LYS A 79 1.47 -1.20 7.72
C LYS A 79 0.84 -1.84 8.95
N PHE A 80 -0.13 -2.73 8.76
CA PHE A 80 -0.55 -3.65 9.80
C PHE A 80 -0.05 -5.06 9.51
N HIS A 81 0.34 -5.75 10.58
CA HIS A 81 0.68 -7.15 10.48
C HIS A 81 -0.62 -7.95 10.35
N LEU A 82 -0.87 -8.52 9.18
CA LEU A 82 -1.84 -9.59 8.99
C LEU A 82 -1.38 -10.80 9.80
N SER A 83 -1.70 -10.80 11.09
CA SER A 83 -1.28 -11.76 12.08
C SER A 83 -1.70 -13.16 11.62
N GLY A 84 -0.72 -14.01 11.33
CA GLY A 84 -0.96 -15.39 10.83
C GLY A 84 -0.62 -15.65 9.36
N LEU A 85 -0.23 -14.64 8.56
CA LEU A 85 0.38 -14.88 7.23
C LEU A 85 1.87 -15.25 7.31
N THR A 86 2.48 -15.09 8.48
CA THR A 86 3.92 -15.20 8.76
C THR A 86 4.36 -16.54 9.33
N SER A 87 3.45 -17.45 9.72
CA SER A 87 3.81 -18.79 10.17
C SER A 87 4.11 -19.71 8.96
N GLY A 88 5.28 -19.47 8.35
CA GLY A 88 5.78 -20.24 7.21
C GLY A 88 6.31 -19.30 6.13
N ALA A 89 7.62 -19.01 6.22
CA ALA A 89 8.47 -18.31 5.26
C ALA A 89 7.88 -17.02 4.64
N ASN A 90 8.36 -15.88 5.13
CA ASN A 90 8.36 -14.53 4.53
C ASN A 90 8.19 -14.48 2.99
N SER A 91 6.98 -14.62 2.47
CA SER A 91 6.73 -14.61 1.00
C SER A 91 6.38 -13.23 0.45
N ALA A 92 6.06 -12.27 1.33
CA ALA A 92 5.86 -10.88 0.95
C ALA A 92 7.20 -10.15 1.06
N ASN A 93 7.71 -9.67 -0.07
CA ASN A 93 8.85 -8.77 -0.10
C ASN A 93 8.35 -7.35 0.17
N ASP A 94 8.62 -6.83 1.37
CA ASP A 94 8.25 -5.45 1.70
C ASP A 94 9.24 -4.49 1.06
N ILE A 95 8.78 -3.81 0.01
CA ILE A 95 9.57 -2.83 -0.74
C ILE A 95 9.16 -1.38 -0.45
N SER A 96 8.33 -1.16 0.58
CA SER A 96 7.70 0.14 0.83
C SER A 96 8.69 1.30 0.99
N LEU A 97 9.90 1.02 1.49
CA LEU A 97 10.98 1.99 1.68
C LEU A 97 12.28 1.54 0.97
N HIS A 98 12.17 0.69 -0.04
CA HIS A 98 13.33 0.19 -0.76
C HIS A 98 13.75 1.20 -1.82
N GLU A 99 15.02 1.62 -1.79
CA GLU A 99 15.56 2.71 -2.62
C GLU A 99 15.32 2.50 -4.13
N ASP A 100 15.54 1.29 -4.64
CA ASP A 100 15.27 0.94 -6.06
C ASP A 100 13.81 1.18 -6.52
N TYR A 101 12.88 1.28 -5.57
CA TYR A 101 11.45 1.48 -5.81
C TYR A 101 10.95 2.86 -5.35
N ALA A 102 11.84 3.72 -4.82
CA ALA A 102 11.47 5.01 -4.23
C ALA A 102 10.81 5.96 -5.24
N GLU A 103 11.19 5.88 -6.51
CA GLU A 103 10.64 6.71 -7.59
C GLU A 103 9.43 6.07 -8.28
N MET A 104 9.04 4.83 -7.93
CA MET A 104 7.92 4.16 -8.61
C MET A 104 6.55 4.71 -8.22
N LEU A 105 6.41 5.30 -7.02
CA LEU A 105 5.14 5.74 -6.45
C LEU A 105 5.33 7.07 -5.71
N GLY A 106 4.35 7.97 -5.82
CA GLY A 106 4.36 9.25 -5.10
C GLY A 106 5.01 10.39 -5.88
N TYR A 107 5.74 11.24 -5.17
CA TYR A 107 6.42 12.42 -5.72
C TYR A 107 7.93 12.21 -5.67
N THR A 108 8.62 12.56 -6.74
CA THR A 108 10.08 12.67 -6.72
C THR A 108 10.52 13.88 -5.89
N GLU A 109 11.81 13.95 -5.53
CA GLU A 109 12.36 15.16 -4.89
C GLU A 109 12.13 16.40 -5.76
N GLU A 110 12.27 16.27 -7.08
CA GLU A 110 12.00 17.36 -8.03
C GLU A 110 10.51 17.76 -8.03
N ASP A 111 9.59 16.81 -7.95
CA ASP A 111 8.16 17.11 -7.83
C ASP A 111 7.86 17.88 -6.54
N ILE A 112 8.46 17.48 -5.41
CA ILE A 112 8.30 18.20 -4.14
C ILE A 112 8.87 19.62 -4.23
N ASP A 113 10.05 19.77 -4.83
CA ASP A 113 10.68 21.07 -5.08
C ASP A 113 9.75 21.97 -5.91
N ILE A 114 9.19 21.47 -7.02
CA ILE A 114 8.33 22.25 -7.92
C ILE A 114 6.96 22.54 -7.30
N LEU A 115 6.33 21.55 -6.67
CA LEU A 115 4.96 21.68 -6.18
C LEU A 115 4.86 22.50 -4.90
N PHE A 116 5.88 22.41 -4.03
CA PHE A 116 5.84 23.01 -2.69
C PHE A 116 6.96 24.02 -2.46
N LEU A 117 8.22 23.62 -2.61
CA LEU A 117 9.34 24.45 -2.14
C LEU A 117 9.55 25.70 -3.03
N SER A 118 9.41 25.59 -4.35
CA SER A 118 9.56 26.74 -5.26
C SER A 118 8.44 27.79 -5.15
N LYS A 119 7.39 27.53 -4.38
CA LYS A 119 6.23 28.41 -4.26
C LYS A 119 6.31 29.23 -2.97
N ASP A 120 6.74 30.48 -3.09
CA ASP A 120 6.80 31.46 -1.98
C ASP A 120 5.51 31.54 -1.16
N ILE A 121 4.35 31.40 -1.82
CA ILE A 121 3.02 31.42 -1.19
C ILE A 121 2.85 30.26 -0.20
N ILE A 122 3.51 29.13 -0.42
CA ILE A 122 3.49 27.97 0.46
C ILE A 122 4.59 28.10 1.52
N VAL A 123 5.81 28.44 1.10
CA VAL A 123 6.98 28.39 1.98
C VAL A 123 7.04 29.54 2.99
N ASN A 124 6.73 30.78 2.57
CA ASN A 124 6.83 31.94 3.46
C ASN A 124 5.91 31.84 4.69
N PRO A 125 4.63 31.42 4.57
CA PRO A 125 3.78 31.21 5.75
C PRO A 125 4.31 30.14 6.71
N VAL A 126 4.94 29.09 6.19
CA VAL A 126 5.55 28.02 7.01
C VAL A 126 6.76 28.56 7.75
N LEU A 127 7.69 29.24 7.07
CA LEU A 127 8.86 29.87 7.68
C LEU A 127 8.46 30.88 8.76
N GLU A 128 7.47 31.73 8.50
CA GLU A 128 6.99 32.66 9.52
C GLU A 128 6.40 31.94 10.73
N LYS A 129 5.61 30.87 10.54
CA LYS A 129 5.04 30.09 11.65
C LYS A 129 6.14 29.42 12.48
N LEU A 130 7.15 28.84 11.84
CA LEU A 130 8.30 28.22 12.51
C LEU A 130 9.11 29.25 13.29
N ASN A 131 9.37 30.41 12.68
CA ASN A 131 10.13 31.50 13.30
C ASN A 131 9.36 32.21 14.42
N ARG A 132 8.03 32.26 14.36
CA ARG A 132 7.18 32.77 15.46
C ARG A 132 7.20 31.88 16.71
N LYS A 133 7.40 30.56 16.54
CA LYS A 133 7.44 29.60 17.66
C LYS A 133 8.82 29.47 18.31
N LYS A 134 9.87 30.03 17.71
CA LYS A 134 11.24 29.97 18.23
C LYS A 134 11.52 31.15 19.17
N ILE A 135 12.24 30.87 20.26
CA ILE A 135 12.72 31.88 21.24
C ILE A 135 14.19 32.27 20.97
N GLN A 136 14.92 31.49 20.14
CA GLN A 136 16.33 31.75 19.81
C GLN A 136 16.51 32.67 18.60
N GLU A 137 17.64 33.39 18.54
CA GLU A 137 17.94 34.44 17.54
C GLU A 137 18.07 33.93 16.09
N GLU A 138 18.42 32.66 15.88
CA GLU A 138 18.55 32.10 14.52
C GLU A 138 17.21 31.63 13.94
N LYS A 139 16.76 32.38 12.93
CA LYS A 139 15.59 32.09 12.11
C LYS A 139 15.86 30.97 11.11
N TYR A 140 14.86 30.13 10.89
CA TYR A 140 14.82 29.17 9.79
C TYR A 140 14.84 29.89 8.45
N THR A 141 15.63 29.34 7.54
CA THR A 141 15.77 29.78 6.14
C THR A 141 15.26 28.70 5.20
N PHE A 142 15.06 29.08 3.94
CA PHE A 142 14.63 28.17 2.88
C PHE A 142 15.51 26.93 2.74
N SER A 143 16.83 27.09 2.81
CA SER A 143 17.80 25.98 2.69
C SER A 143 17.71 24.95 3.82
N GLN A 144 17.02 25.27 4.92
CA GLN A 144 16.79 24.33 6.03
C GLN A 144 15.43 23.63 5.94
N LEU A 145 14.59 24.03 4.98
CA LEU A 145 13.33 23.33 4.65
C LEU A 145 13.52 22.27 3.57
N LYS A 146 14.63 22.34 2.83
CA LYS A 146 15.10 21.29 1.92
C LYS A 146 15.89 20.25 2.71
#